data_AF-A0AAW4WXC3-F1
#
_entry.id   AF-A0AAW4WXC3-F1
#
_cell.length_a   1.000
_cell.length_b   1.000
_cell.length_c   1.000
_cell.angle_alpha   90.00
_cell.angle_beta   90.00
_cell.angle_gamma   90.00
#
_symmetry.space_group_name_H-M   'P 1'
#
loop_
_entity.id
_entity.type
_entity.pdbx_description
1 polymer ?
#
loop_
_entity_poly.entity_id
_entity_poly.type
_entity_poly.pdbx_seq_one_letter_code
_entity_poly.pdbx_strand_id
1 'polypeptide(L)'
;LKQIVLHIGNGASASAEVSGNPVETSMGMTPLEGLMMGGRTGDIDPAVVFHLIRNAHMNVDELDALFNKRSGMMGMTGFGDLREVHRLV
;
A
#
# COMPACT_ATOMS: atom_id res chain seq x y z
N LEU A 1 18.04 18.59 -12.78
CA LEU A 1 16.58 18.42 -12.69
C LEU A 1 16.24 17.93 -11.28
N LYS A 2 15.22 18.46 -10.62
CA LYS A 2 14.67 17.88 -9.38
C LYS A 2 13.23 17.48 -9.67
N GLN A 3 12.87 16.23 -9.44
CA GLN A 3 11.56 15.70 -9.82
C GLN A 3 11.00 14.76 -8.75
N ILE A 4 9.67 14.72 -8.66
CA ILE A 4 8.92 13.70 -7.96
C ILE A 4 8.21 12.86 -9.02
N VAL A 5 8.41 11.55 -9.00
CA VAL A 5 7.74 10.62 -9.91
C VAL A 5 6.69 9.86 -9.12
N LEU A 6 5.45 9.88 -9.59
CA LEU A 6 4.35 9.10 -9.03
C LEU A 6 4.02 7.96 -9.99
N HIS A 7 4.41 6.74 -9.63
CA HIS A 7 4.00 5.54 -10.35
C HIS A 7 2.68 5.05 -9.76
N ILE A 8 1.57 5.25 -10.47
CA ILE A 8 0.22 4.90 -9.99
C ILE A 8 -0.35 3.78 -10.85
N GLY A 9 -0.36 2.56 -10.29
CA GLY A 9 -0.95 1.37 -10.89
C GLY A 9 -1.55 0.45 -9.83
N ASN A 10 -1.60 -0.86 -10.11
CA ASN A 10 -2.06 -1.84 -9.11
C ASN A 10 -1.11 -1.89 -7.89
N GLY A 11 0.18 -1.68 -8.12
CA GLY A 11 1.12 -1.19 -7.11
C GLY A 11 1.36 0.31 -7.33
N ALA A 12 1.56 1.06 -6.24
CA ALA A 12 1.80 2.50 -6.32
C ALA A 12 3.02 2.91 -5.51
N SER A 13 3.84 3.81 -6.03
CA SER A 13 4.99 4.38 -5.33
C SER A 13 5.26 5.82 -5.75
N ALA A 14 5.96 6.54 -4.89
CA ALA A 14 6.51 7.86 -5.18
C ALA A 14 8.04 7.81 -5.03
N SER A 15 8.78 8.42 -5.96
CA SER A 15 10.23 8.62 -5.83
C SER A 15 10.58 10.10 -5.92
N ALA A 16 11.63 10.49 -5.20
CA ALA A 16 12.29 11.78 -5.36
C ALA A 16 13.62 11.59 -6.07
N GLU A 17 13.88 12.40 -7.09
CA GLU A 17 15.09 12.29 -7.90
C GLU A 17 15.79 13.64 -8.08
N VAL A 18 17.11 13.64 -7.98
CA VAL A 18 17.98 14.81 -8.13
C VAL A 18 19.04 14.52 -9.18
N SER A 19 19.03 15.33 -10.24
CA SER A 19 19.93 15.18 -11.40
C SER A 19 19.90 13.78 -12.02
N GLY A 20 18.70 13.20 -12.09
CA GLY A 20 18.48 11.85 -12.64
C GLY A 20 18.81 10.70 -11.70
N ASN A 21 19.22 10.99 -10.45
CA ASN A 21 19.51 9.96 -9.45
C ASN A 21 18.38 9.90 -8.42
N PRO A 22 17.83 8.72 -8.11
CA PRO A 22 16.86 8.56 -7.03
C PRO A 22 17.54 8.82 -5.69
N VAL A 23 16.92 9.67 -4.86
CA VAL A 23 17.38 10.01 -3.51
C VAL A 23 16.45 9.51 -2.42
N GLU A 24 15.18 9.25 -2.74
CA GLU A 24 14.20 8.66 -1.82
C GLU A 24 13.10 7.92 -2.60
N THR A 25 12.48 6.93 -1.99
CA THR A 25 11.31 6.21 -2.54
C THR A 25 10.35 5.79 -1.43
N SER A 26 9.05 5.76 -1.73
CA SER A 26 8.01 5.48 -0.72
C SER A 26 7.93 4.03 -0.27
N MET A 27 8.41 3.07 -1.07
CA MET A 27 8.47 1.66 -0.66
C MET A 27 9.81 1.40 0.03
N GLY A 28 9.81 0.71 1.18
CA GLY A 28 11.04 0.28 1.84
C GLY A 28 11.38 -1.18 1.55
N MET A 29 11.57 -1.97 2.62
CA MET A 29 12.08 -3.34 2.51
C MET A 29 11.20 -4.24 1.62
N THR A 30 9.89 -3.98 1.59
CA THR A 30 8.94 -4.69 0.73
C THR A 30 8.03 -3.69 0.02
N PRO A 31 7.35 -4.09 -1.07
CA PRO A 31 6.36 -3.25 -1.73
C PRO A 31 5.08 -2.94 -0.92
N LEU A 32 5.04 -3.25 0.38
CA LEU A 32 3.88 -2.99 1.24
C LEU A 32 3.88 -1.56 1.78
N GLU A 33 5.06 -0.98 2.04
CA GLU A 33 5.23 0.38 2.55
C GLU A 33 4.93 1.45 1.50
N GLY A 34 4.49 2.61 1.96
CA GLY A 34 4.21 3.79 1.16
C GLY A 34 2.74 3.96 0.82
N LEU A 35 2.46 4.18 -0.46
CA LEU A 35 1.11 4.50 -0.92
C LEU A 35 0.15 3.31 -0.75
N MET A 36 -1.11 3.62 -0.48
CA MET A 36 -2.21 2.66 -0.62
C MET A 36 -2.27 2.17 -2.08
N MET A 37 -2.54 0.87 -2.28
CA MET A 37 -2.58 0.24 -3.60
C MET A 37 -3.87 -0.56 -3.82
N GLY A 38 -3.92 -1.40 -4.87
CA GLY A 38 -5.13 -2.16 -5.21
C GLY A 38 -5.60 -3.10 -4.10
N GLY A 39 -4.72 -3.97 -3.60
CA GLY A 39 -5.01 -4.90 -2.50
C GLY A 39 -4.12 -4.72 -1.27
N ARG A 40 -3.18 -3.76 -1.31
CA ARG A 40 -2.17 -3.53 -0.28
C ARG A 40 -2.51 -2.34 0.59
N THR A 41 -2.18 -2.43 1.89
CA THR A 41 -2.43 -1.35 2.86
C THR A 41 -1.73 -0.06 2.48
N GLY A 42 -0.46 -0.12 2.07
CA GLY A 42 0.43 1.03 2.21
C GLY A 42 0.79 1.23 3.68
N ASP A 43 1.15 2.45 4.04
CA ASP A 43 1.49 2.84 5.40
C ASP A 43 0.32 2.69 6.37
N ILE A 44 0.59 2.01 7.49
CA ILE A 44 -0.31 1.86 8.63
C ILE A 44 0.49 1.98 9.92
N ASP A 45 -0.18 2.26 11.04
CA ASP A 45 0.45 2.20 12.35
C ASP A 45 0.97 0.77 12.61
N PRO A 46 2.28 0.56 12.88
CA PRO A 46 2.83 -0.75 13.22
C PRO A 46 2.12 -1.43 14.40
N ALA A 47 1.50 -0.67 15.31
CA ALA A 47 0.74 -1.21 16.43
C ALA A 47 -0.50 -2.01 15.99
N VAL A 48 -1.01 -1.78 14.78
CA VAL A 48 -2.12 -2.55 14.19
C VAL A 48 -1.79 -4.04 14.10
N VAL A 49 -0.53 -4.40 13.80
CA VAL A 49 -0.07 -5.80 13.79
C VAL A 49 -0.35 -6.46 15.13
N PHE A 50 0.08 -5.81 16.22
CA PHE A 50 -0.11 -6.35 17.58
C PHE A 50 -1.58 -6.35 17.99
N HIS A 51 -2.33 -5.32 17.59
CA HIS A 51 -3.76 -5.24 17.88
C HIS A 51 -4.52 -6.41 17.24
N LEU A 52 -4.27 -6.71 15.97
CA LEU A 52 -4.93 -7.77 15.24
C LEU A 52 -4.54 -9.17 15.74
N ILE A 53 -3.27 -9.39 16.10
CA ILE A 53 -2.86 -10.67 16.72
C ILE A 53 -3.56 -10.85 18.07
N ARG A 54 -3.57 -9.83 18.93
CA ARG A 54 -4.04 -9.96 20.31
C ARG A 54 -5.56 -9.98 20.43
N ASN A 55 -6.26 -9.15 19.66
CA ASN A 55 -7.68 -8.90 19.83
C ASN A 55 -8.53 -9.54 18.72
N ALA A 56 -8.00 -9.63 17.49
CA ALA A 56 -8.68 -10.31 16.39
C ALA A 56 -8.21 -11.77 16.21
N HIS A 57 -7.28 -12.23 17.07
CA HIS A 57 -6.74 -13.60 17.08
C HIS A 57 -6.19 -14.07 15.74
N MET A 58 -5.70 -13.13 14.92
CA MET A 58 -5.12 -13.44 13.61
C MET A 58 -3.70 -13.98 13.76
N ASN A 59 -3.36 -14.99 12.96
CA ASN A 59 -1.98 -15.43 12.82
C ASN A 59 -1.22 -14.59 11.77
N VAL A 60 0.09 -14.84 11.66
CA VAL A 60 0.98 -14.07 10.78
C VAL A 60 0.63 -14.23 9.29
N ASP A 61 0.22 -15.42 8.85
CA ASP A 61 -0.15 -15.67 7.45
C ASP A 61 -1.48 -14.97 7.09
N GLU A 62 -2.43 -14.96 8.02
CA GLU A 62 -3.70 -14.23 7.86
C GLU A 62 -3.48 -12.72 7.78
N LEU A 63 -2.53 -12.21 8.56
CA LEU A 63 -2.10 -10.82 8.53
C LEU A 63 -1.41 -10.47 7.20
N ASP A 64 -0.49 -11.32 6.73
CA ASP A 64 0.15 -11.11 5.43
C ASP A 64 -0.89 -11.08 4.32
N ALA A 65 -1.81 -12.04 4.29
CA ALA A 65 -2.91 -12.06 3.33
C ALA A 65 -3.82 -10.83 3.46
N LEU A 66 -4.11 -10.39 4.68
CA LEU A 66 -4.87 -9.17 4.92
C LEU A 66 -4.15 -7.97 4.32
N PHE A 67 -2.88 -7.76 4.67
CA PHE A 67 -2.14 -6.56 4.32
C PHE A 67 -1.73 -6.51 2.86
N ASN A 68 -1.45 -7.67 2.23
CA ASN A 68 -1.00 -7.73 0.85
C ASN A 68 -2.10 -7.93 -0.19
N LYS A 69 -3.26 -8.49 0.20
CA LYS A 69 -4.30 -8.92 -0.77
C LYS A 69 -5.70 -8.37 -0.50
N ARG A 70 -6.07 -8.15 0.77
CA ARG A 70 -7.44 -7.81 1.17
C ARG A 70 -7.58 -6.41 1.75
N SER A 71 -6.57 -5.57 1.59
CA SER A 71 -6.52 -4.19 2.07
C SER A 71 -6.55 -3.21 0.88
N GLY A 72 -6.10 -1.98 1.08
CA GLY A 72 -6.06 -0.97 0.03
C GLY A 72 -7.46 -0.65 -0.52
N MET A 73 -7.53 -0.35 -1.82
CA MET A 73 -8.81 -0.09 -2.49
C MET A 73 -9.77 -1.26 -2.37
N MET A 74 -9.28 -2.50 -2.49
CA MET A 74 -10.09 -3.71 -2.33
C MET A 74 -10.74 -3.77 -0.96
N GLY A 75 -9.97 -3.53 0.11
CA GLY A 75 -10.49 -3.55 1.48
C GLY A 75 -11.47 -2.41 1.77
N MET A 76 -11.31 -1.25 1.12
CA MET A 76 -12.15 -0.07 1.35
C MET A 76 -13.42 -0.02 0.50
N THR A 77 -13.36 -0.54 -0.73
CA THR A 77 -14.40 -0.34 -1.75
C THR A 77 -14.97 -1.64 -2.29
N GLY A 78 -14.34 -2.79 -2.00
CA GLY A 78 -14.65 -4.07 -2.62
C GLY A 78 -14.01 -4.28 -3.99
N PHE A 79 -13.27 -3.30 -4.52
CA PHE A 79 -12.61 -3.38 -5.83
C PHE A 79 -11.14 -2.99 -5.75
N GLY A 80 -10.27 -3.80 -6.38
CA GLY A 80 -8.82 -3.53 -6.46
C GLY A 80 -8.40 -2.72 -7.68
N ASP A 81 -9.33 -2.46 -8.61
CA ASP A 81 -9.08 -1.70 -9.83
C ASP A 81 -9.70 -0.30 -9.69
N LEU A 82 -8.88 0.73 -9.85
CA LEU A 82 -9.30 2.13 -9.75
C LEU A 82 -10.40 2.48 -10.76
N ARG A 83 -10.48 1.80 -11.90
CA ARG A 83 -11.55 1.99 -12.89
C ARG A 83 -12.91 1.57 -12.35
N GLU A 84 -12.97 0.47 -11.59
CA GLU A 84 -14.20 0.02 -10.95
C GLU A 84 -14.58 0.97 -9.81
N VAL A 85 -13.61 1.38 -9.00
CA VAL A 85 -13.81 2.38 -7.93
C VAL A 85 -14.37 3.68 -8.48
N HIS A 86 -13.83 4.18 -9.59
CA HIS A 86 -14.31 5.42 -10.20
C HIS A 86 -15.77 5.31 -10.68
N ARG A 87 -16.26 4.14 -11.09
CA ARG A 87 -17.67 3.98 -11.48
C ARG A 87 -18.66 4.07 -10.31
N LEU A 88 -18.19 4.06 -9.06
CA LEU A 88 -19.03 4.19 -7.87
C LEU A 88 -19.42 5.64 -7.56
N VAL A 89 -18.79 6.62 -8.22
CA VAL A 89 -19.01 8.07 -8.04
C VAL A 89 -19.41 8.73 -9.35
#